data_AF-A0A815GQT6-F1
#
_entry.id   AF-A0A815GQT6-F1
#
_cell.length_a   1.000
_cell.length_b   1.000
_cell.length_c   1.000
_cell.angle_alpha   90.00
_cell.angle_beta   90.00
_cell.angle_gamma   90.00
#
_symmetry.space_group_name_H-M   'P 1'
#
loop_
_entity.id
_entity.type
_entity.pdbx_description
1 polymer ?
#
loop_
_entity_poly.entity_id
_entity_poly.type
_entity_poly.pdbx_seq_one_letter_code
_entity_poly.pdbx_strand_id
1 'polypeptide(L)'
;MSHPEPKTNADKNHDDVDEDDEQLHILYQIVPTMYNTTTQEPHTKDVKSTVESTTITTTQVIEPTDINVDIEYLLKKDPIKYIYTPSPKDYSGFVHCTVHCHKEGLLSKTFALYFNGRNDNDQTFLLTARKHIKLGGHSEYLIGNDEKSAKDITNENAIARLKCMNIIDTEYILYDQMNQQSLAIIYNTYIIGTNEPRKLTVLMHDAETASQPLKENETIINEWRAGRANNWTEIKNVAPIYDNESKKYNLPYIENRVQQMSHKNFQLAHQGNVIMQFGRIDYKTYALDYRYPLTAMQAFAIALSAFHNRFRN
;
A
#
# COMPACT_ATOMS: atom_id res chain seq x y z
N MET A 1 -18.79 20.73 57.50
CA MET A 1 -19.04 21.80 56.51
C MET A 1 -17.66 22.34 56.17
N SER A 2 -17.06 22.19 55.00
CA SER A 2 -17.55 22.00 53.64
C SER A 2 -16.38 21.45 52.79
N HIS A 3 -16.62 20.38 52.02
CA HIS A 3 -15.75 19.91 50.94
C HIS A 3 -15.79 20.89 49.76
N PRO A 4 -14.70 21.05 48.98
CA PRO A 4 -14.79 21.52 47.61
C PRO A 4 -14.95 20.33 46.64
N GLU A 5 -15.99 20.41 45.81
CA GLU A 5 -16.28 19.48 44.72
C GLU A 5 -15.21 19.51 43.61
N PRO A 6 -14.91 18.38 42.94
CA PRO A 6 -14.13 18.39 41.72
C PRO A 6 -15.03 18.71 40.52
N LYS A 7 -14.64 19.73 39.75
CA LYS A 7 -15.26 20.08 38.47
C LYS A 7 -15.05 18.94 37.47
N THR A 8 -16.15 18.35 37.03
CA THR A 8 -16.25 17.47 35.87
C THR A 8 -16.00 18.28 34.59
N ASN A 9 -14.91 17.98 33.87
CA ASN A 9 -14.77 18.42 32.49
C ASN A 9 -15.33 17.32 31.60
N ALA A 10 -16.56 17.58 31.14
CA ALA A 10 -17.24 16.83 30.11
C ALA A 10 -16.47 16.88 28.77
N ASP A 11 -16.55 15.76 28.06
CA ASP A 11 -16.48 15.57 26.61
C ASP A 11 -15.93 16.74 25.78
N LYS A 12 -14.72 16.53 25.26
CA LYS A 12 -14.30 17.08 23.96
C LYS A 12 -13.86 15.92 23.07
N ASN A 13 -14.81 15.05 22.72
CA ASN A 13 -14.74 14.37 21.44
C ASN A 13 -15.19 15.39 20.39
N HIS A 14 -14.22 16.15 19.87
CA HIS A 14 -14.45 16.98 18.69
C HIS A 14 -13.85 16.25 17.51
N ASP A 15 -14.68 16.11 16.49
CA ASP A 15 -14.45 15.43 15.24
C ASP A 15 -13.21 15.96 14.51
N ASP A 16 -12.04 15.39 14.78
CA ASP A 16 -10.87 15.53 13.89
C ASP A 16 -11.06 14.61 12.67
N VAL A 17 -12.12 14.83 11.89
CA VAL A 17 -12.21 14.26 10.53
C VAL A 17 -10.97 14.76 9.78
N ASP A 18 -10.25 13.86 9.11
CA ASP A 18 -9.06 14.21 8.33
C ASP A 18 -9.48 15.17 7.20
N GLU A 19 -9.46 16.49 7.47
CA GLU A 19 -9.93 17.58 6.58
C GLU A 19 -9.35 17.45 5.15
N ASP A 20 -8.17 16.83 5.04
CA ASP A 20 -7.44 16.53 3.81
C ASP A 20 -8.19 15.61 2.83
N ASP A 21 -9.05 14.69 3.31
CA ASP A 21 -9.83 13.77 2.46
C ASP A 21 -11.22 14.34 2.13
N GLU A 22 -11.80 15.20 2.99
CA GLU A 22 -13.16 15.75 2.83
C GLU A 22 -13.22 16.86 1.77
N GLN A 23 -12.22 17.75 1.73
CA GLN A 23 -12.15 18.84 0.73
C GLN A 23 -11.99 18.34 -0.71
N LEU A 24 -11.23 17.25 -0.91
CA LEU A 24 -11.10 16.60 -2.22
C LEU A 24 -12.37 15.82 -2.61
N HIS A 25 -13.09 15.24 -1.64
CA HIS A 25 -14.35 14.56 -1.92
C HIS A 25 -15.41 15.53 -2.48
N ILE A 26 -15.40 16.78 -2.01
CA ILE A 26 -16.25 17.86 -2.54
C ILE A 26 -15.82 18.24 -3.97
N LEU A 27 -14.52 18.31 -4.26
CA LEU A 27 -14.01 18.66 -5.59
C LEU A 27 -14.41 17.63 -6.67
N TYR A 28 -14.43 16.34 -6.34
CA TYR A 28 -14.89 15.27 -7.25
C TYR A 28 -16.42 15.28 -7.48
N GLN A 29 -17.20 15.92 -6.62
CA GLN A 29 -18.66 16.06 -6.79
C GLN A 29 -19.06 17.23 -7.71
N ILE A 30 -18.16 18.18 -8.00
CA ILE A 30 -18.51 19.46 -8.65
C ILE A 30 -18.18 19.48 -10.16
N VAL A 31 -17.56 18.45 -10.74
CA VAL A 31 -17.21 18.46 -12.17
C VAL A 31 -18.45 18.26 -13.06
N PRO A 32 -18.84 19.24 -13.91
CA PRO A 32 -19.98 19.08 -14.81
C PRO A 32 -19.62 18.15 -15.97
N THR A 33 -20.44 17.13 -16.22
CA THR A 33 -20.36 16.28 -17.41
C THR A 33 -20.90 17.04 -18.62
N MET A 34 -20.01 17.69 -19.37
CA MET A 34 -20.29 18.05 -20.76
C MET A 34 -19.77 16.93 -21.66
N TYR A 35 -20.68 16.32 -22.41
CA TYR A 35 -20.60 15.96 -23.84
C TYR A 35 -21.43 14.71 -24.13
N ASN A 36 -22.55 14.95 -24.84
CA ASN A 36 -23.24 13.97 -25.66
C ASN A 36 -22.39 13.69 -26.90
N THR A 37 -22.20 12.42 -27.29
CA THR A 37 -22.16 12.05 -28.71
C THR A 37 -22.66 10.61 -28.89
N THR A 38 -23.77 10.52 -29.62
CA THR A 38 -24.37 9.33 -30.23
C THR A 38 -23.38 8.60 -31.15
N THR A 39 -23.24 7.27 -31.03
CA THR A 39 -22.99 6.37 -32.17
C THR A 39 -23.45 4.95 -31.79
N GLN A 40 -23.93 4.24 -32.81
CA GLN A 40 -24.87 3.10 -32.83
C GLN A 40 -24.29 1.75 -32.38
N GLU A 41 -25.19 0.89 -31.89
CA GLU A 41 -25.00 -0.56 -31.73
C GLU A 41 -24.85 -1.29 -33.07
N PRO A 42 -24.29 -2.51 -33.05
CA PRO A 42 -25.07 -3.61 -33.63
C PRO A 42 -25.07 -4.91 -32.80
N HIS A 43 -26.29 -5.36 -32.50
CA HIS A 43 -26.86 -6.71 -32.54
C HIS A 43 -25.96 -7.97 -32.61
N THR A 44 -26.07 -8.77 -31.54
CA THR A 44 -26.36 -10.22 -31.43
C THR A 44 -25.86 -11.21 -32.49
N LYS A 45 -25.22 -12.30 -32.02
CA LYS A 45 -25.58 -13.69 -32.38
C LYS A 45 -25.31 -14.68 -31.24
N ASP A 46 -26.35 -15.44 -30.89
CA ASP A 46 -26.35 -16.66 -30.09
C ASP A 46 -25.50 -17.77 -30.72
N VAL A 47 -24.71 -18.48 -29.90
CA VAL A 47 -24.26 -19.84 -30.21
C VAL A 47 -24.41 -20.72 -28.97
N LYS A 48 -25.19 -21.78 -29.14
CA LYS A 48 -25.52 -22.85 -28.20
C LYS A 48 -24.70 -24.06 -28.62
N SER A 49 -23.93 -24.66 -27.71
CA SER A 49 -23.43 -26.05 -27.75
C SER A 49 -22.42 -26.24 -26.61
N THR A 50 -22.21 -27.38 -25.95
CA THR A 50 -22.88 -28.67 -25.78
C THR A 50 -22.10 -29.28 -24.60
N VAL A 51 -22.80 -29.92 -23.67
CA VAL A 51 -22.21 -30.59 -22.51
C VAL A 51 -21.51 -31.87 -22.96
N GLU A 52 -20.22 -32.01 -22.70
CA GLU A 52 -19.52 -33.31 -22.75
C GLU A 52 -18.85 -33.61 -21.40
N SER A 53 -19.39 -34.63 -20.73
CA SER A 53 -18.84 -35.25 -19.53
C SER A 53 -17.54 -35.97 -19.86
N THR A 54 -16.45 -35.63 -19.17
CA THR A 54 -15.23 -36.45 -19.16
C THR A 54 -14.79 -36.74 -17.72
N THR A 55 -14.43 -37.99 -17.55
CA THR A 55 -14.17 -38.82 -16.38
C THR A 55 -13.21 -38.21 -15.35
N ILE A 56 -13.62 -38.23 -14.08
CA ILE A 56 -12.85 -37.77 -12.92
C ILE A 56 -11.72 -38.78 -12.66
N THR A 57 -10.47 -38.37 -12.84
CA THR A 57 -9.30 -39.07 -12.29
C THR A 57 -8.97 -38.40 -10.96
N THR A 58 -9.09 -39.16 -9.88
CA THR A 58 -8.82 -38.75 -8.50
C THR A 58 -7.35 -38.36 -8.33
N THR A 59 -7.03 -37.08 -8.52
CA THR A 59 -5.82 -36.48 -7.97
C THR A 59 -6.09 -36.19 -6.50
N GLN A 60 -5.24 -36.71 -5.61
CA GLN A 60 -5.35 -36.45 -4.18
C GLN A 60 -5.32 -34.94 -3.94
N VAL A 61 -6.41 -34.44 -3.35
CA VAL A 61 -6.54 -33.06 -2.89
C VAL A 61 -5.59 -32.91 -1.71
N ILE A 62 -4.45 -32.27 -1.93
CA ILE A 62 -3.64 -31.72 -0.84
C ILE A 62 -4.53 -30.63 -0.23
N GLU A 63 -4.98 -30.81 1.01
CA GLU A 63 -5.69 -29.74 1.71
C GLU A 63 -4.80 -28.49 1.70
N PRO A 64 -5.33 -27.32 1.30
CA PRO A 64 -4.54 -26.10 1.27
C PRO A 64 -4.05 -25.84 2.70
N THR A 65 -2.74 -25.91 2.92
CA THR A 65 -2.12 -25.51 4.18
C THR A 65 -2.58 -24.09 4.50
N ASP A 66 -3.16 -23.90 5.68
CA ASP A 66 -3.63 -22.60 6.13
C ASP A 66 -2.44 -21.65 6.24
N ILE A 67 -2.30 -20.70 5.30
CA ILE A 67 -1.11 -19.84 5.23
C ILE A 67 -0.88 -19.08 6.54
N ASN A 68 -1.94 -18.77 7.29
CA ASN A 68 -1.80 -18.03 8.53
C ASN A 68 -1.01 -18.85 9.54
N VAL A 69 -1.16 -20.18 9.54
CA VAL A 69 -0.36 -21.08 10.40
C VAL A 69 1.12 -21.05 10.00
N ASP A 70 1.43 -21.09 8.70
CA ASP A 70 2.81 -21.03 8.21
C ASP A 70 3.46 -19.67 8.50
N ILE A 71 2.73 -18.58 8.30
CA ILE A 71 3.20 -17.22 8.59
C ILE A 71 3.41 -17.03 10.08
N GLU A 72 2.47 -17.43 10.93
CA GLU A 72 2.60 -17.36 12.39
C GLU A 72 3.82 -18.17 12.87
N TYR A 73 4.06 -19.34 12.27
CA TYR A 73 5.25 -20.14 12.57
C TYR A 73 6.55 -19.41 12.17
N LEU A 74 6.60 -18.84 10.96
CA LEU A 74 7.76 -18.08 10.49
C LEU A 74 8.02 -16.84 11.34
N LEU A 75 6.97 -16.10 11.69
CA LEU A 75 7.03 -14.93 12.59
C LEU A 75 7.56 -15.30 13.97
N LYS A 76 7.11 -16.40 14.56
CA LYS A 76 7.60 -16.88 15.87
C LYS A 76 9.05 -17.33 15.82
N LYS A 77 9.49 -17.89 14.69
CA LYS A 77 10.84 -18.44 14.53
C LYS A 77 11.90 -17.36 14.29
N ASP A 78 11.62 -16.45 13.36
CA ASP A 78 12.57 -15.40 12.97
C ASP A 78 11.81 -14.20 12.36
N PRO A 79 11.32 -13.26 13.21
CA PRO A 79 10.49 -12.15 12.76
C PRO A 79 11.26 -11.19 11.85
N ILE A 80 12.58 -11.04 12.05
CA ILE A 80 13.42 -10.17 11.22
C ILE A 80 13.63 -10.80 9.85
N LYS A 81 13.86 -12.11 9.78
CA LYS A 81 13.91 -12.78 8.48
C LYS A 81 12.56 -12.73 7.77
N TYR A 82 11.45 -12.89 8.50
CA TYR A 82 10.11 -12.86 7.91
C TYR A 82 9.83 -11.55 7.17
N ILE A 83 10.12 -10.38 7.76
CA ILE A 83 9.81 -9.09 7.12
C ILE A 83 10.55 -8.86 5.79
N TYR A 84 11.64 -9.59 5.55
CA TYR A 84 12.41 -9.58 4.29
C TYR A 84 12.18 -10.81 3.41
N THR A 85 11.32 -11.75 3.82
CA THR A 85 11.00 -12.95 3.04
C THR A 85 9.77 -12.67 2.16
N PRO A 86 9.83 -12.92 0.84
CA PRO A 86 8.66 -12.84 -0.02
C PRO A 86 7.56 -13.79 0.47
N SER A 87 6.29 -13.40 0.31
CA SER A 87 5.19 -14.34 0.56
C SER A 87 5.36 -15.63 -0.27
N PRO A 88 4.89 -16.80 0.18
CA PRO A 88 5.03 -18.05 -0.57
C PRO A 88 4.47 -17.96 -2.00
N LYS A 89 5.25 -18.39 -3.00
CA LYS A 89 4.89 -18.35 -4.43
C LYS A 89 3.70 -19.26 -4.77
N ASP A 90 3.62 -20.40 -4.09
CA ASP A 90 2.57 -21.41 -4.32
C ASP A 90 1.24 -21.08 -3.63
N TYR A 91 1.19 -19.96 -2.89
CA TYR A 91 -0.03 -19.49 -2.24
C TYR A 91 -0.69 -18.37 -3.05
N SER A 92 -1.97 -18.56 -3.36
CA SER A 92 -2.75 -17.62 -4.18
C SER A 92 -3.45 -16.52 -3.38
N GLY A 93 -3.63 -16.69 -2.06
CA GLY A 93 -4.30 -15.70 -1.22
C GLY A 93 -3.41 -14.53 -0.81
N PHE A 94 -3.95 -13.65 0.04
CA PHE A 94 -3.24 -12.53 0.62
C PHE A 94 -2.71 -12.84 2.02
N VAL A 95 -1.61 -12.18 2.37
CA VAL A 95 -1.21 -11.90 3.74
C VAL A 95 -1.95 -10.65 4.18
N HIS A 96 -2.76 -10.79 5.23
CA HIS A 96 -3.57 -9.69 5.74
C HIS A 96 -2.80 -8.90 6.80
N CYS A 97 -2.69 -7.60 6.60
CA CYS A 97 -2.10 -6.70 7.58
C CYS A 97 -2.98 -5.47 7.82
N THR A 98 -2.63 -4.75 8.88
CA THR A 98 -3.25 -3.48 9.27
C THR A 98 -2.16 -2.45 9.53
N VAL A 99 -2.33 -1.24 9.00
CA VAL A 99 -1.46 -0.09 9.23
C VAL A 99 -2.20 0.93 10.10
N HIS A 100 -1.63 1.26 11.24
CA HIS A 100 -2.09 2.35 12.10
C HIS A 100 -1.21 3.59 11.89
N CYS A 101 -1.81 4.77 11.76
CA CYS A 101 -1.13 6.04 11.52
C CYS A 101 -1.42 7.04 12.65
N HIS A 102 -0.42 7.39 13.45
CA HIS A 102 -0.57 8.36 14.52
C HIS A 102 0.04 9.71 14.12
N LYS A 103 -0.70 10.80 14.31
CA LYS A 103 -0.18 12.17 14.15
C LYS A 103 0.62 12.53 15.40
N GLU A 104 1.87 12.94 15.21
CA GLU A 104 2.75 13.45 16.25
C GLU A 104 2.96 14.95 16.00
N GLY A 105 2.01 15.77 16.44
CA GLY A 105 1.98 17.19 16.12
C GLY A 105 1.69 17.48 14.64
N LEU A 106 2.13 18.63 14.14
CA LEU A 106 1.69 19.16 12.84
C LEU A 106 2.33 18.45 11.63
N LEU A 107 3.56 17.96 11.76
CA LEU A 107 4.38 17.48 10.62
C LEU A 107 4.97 16.08 10.80
N SER A 108 5.00 15.54 12.02
CA SER A 108 5.53 14.20 12.28
C SER A 108 4.38 13.21 12.32
N LYS A 109 4.60 12.03 11.74
CA LYS A 109 3.67 10.91 11.79
C LYS A 109 4.45 9.65 12.14
N THR A 110 3.85 8.80 12.96
CA THR A 110 4.32 7.44 13.21
C THR A 110 3.35 6.43 12.65
N PHE A 111 3.86 5.28 12.26
CA PHE A 111 3.11 4.22 11.62
C PHE A 111 3.45 2.90 12.28
N ALA A 112 2.49 2.00 12.43
CA ALA A 112 2.72 0.65 12.91
C ALA A 112 2.00 -0.35 12.01
N LEU A 113 2.71 -1.42 11.64
CA LEU A 113 2.23 -2.51 10.82
C LEU A 113 2.01 -3.74 11.70
N TYR A 114 0.82 -4.34 11.56
CA TYR A 114 0.46 -5.59 12.22
C TYR A 114 0.03 -6.62 11.20
N PHE A 115 0.51 -7.85 11.34
CA PHE A 115 -0.08 -9.02 10.69
C PHE A 115 -1.38 -9.39 11.40
N ASN A 116 -2.43 -9.65 10.64
CA ASN A 116 -3.70 -10.17 11.15
C ASN A 116 -3.67 -11.70 11.03
N GLY A 117 -3.64 -12.38 12.17
CA GLY A 117 -3.71 -13.83 12.24
C GLY A 117 -5.09 -14.37 11.89
N ARG A 118 -5.30 -15.64 12.20
CA ARG A 118 -6.55 -16.34 11.83
C ARG A 118 -7.81 -15.76 12.47
N ASN A 119 -7.69 -15.14 13.64
CA ASN A 119 -8.79 -14.50 14.34
C ASN A 119 -8.68 -12.99 14.18
N ASP A 120 -9.79 -12.28 13.99
CA ASP A 120 -9.81 -10.82 13.80
C ASP A 120 -9.13 -10.02 14.93
N ASN A 121 -9.05 -10.60 16.13
CA ASN A 121 -8.41 -9.99 17.30
C ASN A 121 -6.93 -10.37 17.47
N ASP A 122 -6.40 -11.27 16.63
CA ASP A 122 -5.01 -11.70 16.69
C ASP A 122 -4.15 -10.81 15.79
N GLN A 123 -3.52 -9.81 16.39
CA GLN A 123 -2.61 -8.91 15.70
C GLN A 123 -1.19 -9.08 16.22
N THR A 124 -0.28 -9.39 15.31
CA THR A 124 1.16 -9.50 15.60
C THR A 124 1.89 -8.30 15.00
N PHE A 125 2.55 -7.51 15.85
CA PHE A 125 3.38 -6.39 15.41
C PHE A 125 4.51 -6.86 14.48
N LEU A 126 4.73 -6.13 13.39
CA LEU A 126 5.79 -6.40 12.42
C LEU A 126 6.82 -5.27 12.35
N LEU A 127 6.37 -4.06 12.09
CA LEU A 127 7.21 -2.91 11.76
C LEU A 127 6.62 -1.63 12.32
N THR A 128 7.49 -0.67 12.63
CA THR A 128 7.11 0.71 12.92
C THR A 128 7.82 1.64 11.96
N ALA A 129 7.27 2.82 11.71
CA ALA A 129 7.97 3.86 10.95
C ALA A 129 7.71 5.25 11.50
N ARG A 130 8.68 6.13 11.34
CA ARG A 130 8.57 7.55 11.65
C ARG A 130 8.87 8.39 10.42
N LYS A 131 7.94 9.27 10.07
CA LYS A 131 8.16 10.26 9.01
C LYS A 131 8.97 11.44 9.54
N HIS A 132 10.07 11.73 8.88
CA HIS A 132 10.89 12.91 9.05
C HIS A 132 10.83 13.77 7.79
N ILE A 133 10.82 15.09 7.96
CA ILE A 133 11.07 16.03 6.88
C ILE A 133 12.52 16.48 6.98
N LYS A 134 13.32 16.17 5.96
CA LYS A 134 14.73 16.54 5.93
C LYS A 134 14.92 18.00 5.56
N LEU A 135 16.11 18.52 5.86
CA LEU A 135 16.56 19.81 5.34
C LEU A 135 16.49 19.78 3.80
N GLY A 136 15.66 20.65 3.21
CA GLY A 136 15.32 20.62 1.78
C GLY A 136 13.87 20.20 1.48
N GLY A 137 13.09 19.81 2.49
CA GLY A 137 11.65 19.55 2.36
C GLY A 137 11.28 18.15 1.90
N HIS A 138 12.27 17.27 1.67
CA HIS A 138 12.06 15.89 1.28
C HIS A 138 11.57 15.04 2.46
N SER A 139 10.58 14.19 2.22
CA SER A 139 10.15 13.19 3.20
C SER A 139 11.17 12.03 3.29
N GLU A 140 11.48 11.58 4.49
CA GLU A 140 12.16 10.30 4.74
C GLU A 140 11.42 9.55 5.84
N TYR A 141 11.18 8.26 5.64
CA TYR A 141 10.61 7.39 6.66
C TYR A 141 11.71 6.48 7.20
N LEU A 142 11.96 6.56 8.50
CA LEU A 142 12.82 5.62 9.20
C LEU A 142 11.96 4.46 9.68
N ILE A 143 12.33 3.23 9.35
CA ILE A 143 11.57 2.03 9.65
C ILE A 143 12.32 1.22 10.72
N GLY A 144 11.62 0.84 11.78
CA GLY A 144 12.12 0.05 12.91
C GLY A 144 11.31 -1.23 13.11
N ASN A 145 11.79 -2.07 14.01
CA ASN A 145 11.22 -3.38 14.36
C ASN A 145 10.85 -3.49 15.85
N ASP A 146 10.72 -2.35 16.54
CA ASP A 146 10.28 -2.29 17.93
C ASP A 146 9.08 -1.34 18.04
N GLU A 147 7.95 -1.91 18.45
CA GLU A 147 6.67 -1.22 18.57
C GLU A 147 6.75 0.01 19.47
N LYS A 148 7.53 -0.08 20.55
CA LYS A 148 7.61 0.95 21.59
C LYS A 148 8.49 2.13 21.21
N SER A 149 9.38 1.95 20.23
CA SER A 149 10.35 2.98 19.81
C SER A 149 9.93 3.73 18.54
N ALA A 150 8.66 3.67 18.14
CA ALA A 150 8.14 4.41 16.98
C ALA A 150 8.52 5.90 16.98
N LYS A 151 8.58 6.53 18.16
CA LYS A 151 8.95 7.95 18.33
C LYS A 151 10.44 8.21 18.45
N ASP A 152 11.22 7.16 18.68
CA ASP A 152 12.66 7.23 18.99
C ASP A 152 13.51 6.58 17.89
N ILE A 153 12.90 6.28 16.74
CA ILE A 153 13.64 5.82 15.57
C ILE A 153 14.57 6.95 15.11
N THR A 154 15.85 6.61 14.98
CA THR A 154 16.94 7.43 14.47
C THR A 154 17.61 6.71 13.29
N ASN A 155 18.54 7.37 12.61
CA ASN A 155 19.30 6.71 11.54
C ASN A 155 20.14 5.51 12.03
N GLU A 156 20.46 5.47 13.32
CA GLU A 156 21.34 4.45 13.92
C GLU A 156 20.60 3.15 14.25
N ASN A 157 19.33 3.24 14.62
CA ASN A 157 18.51 2.07 14.99
C ASN A 157 17.49 1.67 13.90
N ALA A 158 17.34 2.46 12.83
CA ALA A 158 16.50 2.10 11.70
C ALA A 158 17.01 0.83 11.00
N ILE A 159 16.09 -0.08 10.71
CA ILE A 159 16.36 -1.30 9.93
C ILE A 159 16.14 -1.10 8.42
N ALA A 160 15.40 -0.06 8.03
CA ALA A 160 15.23 0.36 6.65
C ALA A 160 14.87 1.84 6.57
N ARG A 161 15.02 2.44 5.38
CA ARG A 161 14.71 3.84 5.11
C ARG A 161 13.98 3.98 3.78
N LEU A 162 12.80 4.60 3.80
CA LEU A 162 12.13 5.03 2.57
C LEU A 162 12.44 6.50 2.33
N LYS A 163 13.30 6.77 1.35
CA LYS A 163 13.80 8.12 1.07
C LYS A 163 13.09 8.70 -0.15
N CYS A 164 12.53 9.89 -0.01
CA CYS A 164 12.06 10.67 -1.14
C CYS A 164 13.24 11.19 -1.96
N MET A 165 13.18 11.00 -3.28
CA MET A 165 14.25 11.31 -4.22
C MET A 165 14.06 12.67 -4.90
N ASN A 166 12.87 13.28 -4.79
CA ASN A 166 12.56 14.55 -5.42
C ASN A 166 11.86 15.52 -4.45
N ILE A 167 11.84 16.81 -4.76
CA ILE A 167 11.29 17.83 -3.85
C ILE A 167 9.77 17.68 -3.75
N ILE A 168 9.12 17.22 -4.82
CA ILE A 168 7.67 17.14 -4.96
C ILE A 168 7.02 15.93 -4.29
N ASP A 169 7.80 15.07 -3.63
CA ASP A 169 7.27 13.94 -2.87
C ASP A 169 6.53 12.92 -3.77
N THR A 170 7.10 12.61 -4.95
CA THR A 170 6.53 11.65 -5.92
C THR A 170 7.46 10.50 -6.31
N GLU A 171 8.72 10.53 -5.89
CA GLU A 171 9.69 9.46 -6.17
C GLU A 171 10.32 8.99 -4.88
N TYR A 172 10.29 7.69 -4.60
CA TYR A 172 10.85 7.11 -3.39
C TYR A 172 11.72 5.90 -3.70
N ILE A 173 12.75 5.67 -2.87
CA ILE A 173 13.56 4.46 -2.90
C ILE A 173 13.64 3.89 -1.48
N LEU A 174 13.45 2.57 -1.38
CA LEU A 174 13.61 1.83 -0.14
C LEU A 174 15.05 1.31 -0.03
N TYR A 175 15.72 1.69 1.06
CA TYR A 175 17.07 1.25 1.42
C TYR A 175 17.04 0.38 2.67
N ASP A 176 17.87 -0.68 2.69
CA ASP A 176 18.13 -1.46 3.90
C ASP A 176 19.24 -0.83 4.78
N GLN A 177 19.64 -1.53 5.84
CA GLN A 177 20.75 -1.09 6.72
C GLN A 177 22.10 -1.01 6.01
N MET A 178 22.29 -1.82 4.96
CA MET A 178 23.49 -1.86 4.13
C MET A 178 23.46 -0.85 2.98
N ASN A 179 22.45 0.02 2.92
CA ASN A 179 22.18 0.97 1.83
C ASN A 179 21.91 0.29 0.46
N GLN A 180 21.50 -0.98 0.47
CA GLN A 180 21.05 -1.64 -0.75
C GLN A 180 19.62 -1.21 -1.08
N GLN A 181 19.36 -1.00 -2.37
CA GLN A 181 18.06 -0.55 -2.87
C GLN A 181 17.19 -1.77 -3.18
N SER A 182 16.04 -1.89 -2.52
CA SER A 182 15.13 -3.04 -2.70
C SER A 182 13.98 -2.75 -3.67
N LEU A 183 13.46 -1.52 -3.68
CA LEU A 183 12.42 -1.06 -4.60
C LEU A 183 12.49 0.44 -4.85
N ALA A 184 11.88 0.88 -5.94
CA ALA A 184 11.53 2.27 -6.17
C ALA A 184 10.02 2.43 -6.39
N ILE A 185 9.50 3.59 -5.99
CA ILE A 185 8.09 3.97 -6.08
C ILE A 185 8.01 5.30 -6.82
N ILE A 186 7.21 5.36 -7.87
CA ILE A 186 7.10 6.53 -8.73
C ILE A 186 5.62 6.86 -8.91
N TYR A 187 5.21 8.02 -8.43
CA TYR A 187 3.94 8.63 -8.75
C TYR A 187 4.12 9.55 -9.94
N ASN A 188 3.40 9.29 -11.04
CA ASN A 188 3.39 10.22 -12.15
C ASN A 188 2.71 11.51 -11.72
N THR A 189 3.40 12.62 -11.94
CA THR A 189 2.83 13.94 -11.74
C THR A 189 1.66 14.15 -12.69
N TYR A 190 0.60 14.76 -12.17
CA TYR A 190 -0.59 15.11 -12.93
C TYR A 190 -0.23 15.87 -14.20
N ILE A 191 -0.74 15.43 -15.35
CA ILE A 191 -0.73 16.23 -16.58
C ILE A 191 -1.94 17.16 -16.48
N ILE A 192 -1.67 18.47 -16.38
CA ILE A 192 -2.70 19.51 -16.31
C ILE A 192 -3.68 19.34 -17.48
N GLY A 193 -4.97 19.17 -17.18
CA GLY A 193 -6.03 19.05 -18.18
C GLY A 193 -6.46 17.62 -18.54
N THR A 194 -5.88 16.60 -17.88
CA THR A 194 -6.34 15.21 -18.01
C THR A 194 -7.16 14.78 -16.79
N ASN A 195 -8.22 14.00 -16.98
CA ASN A 195 -8.97 13.38 -15.87
C ASN A 195 -8.43 11.98 -15.54
N GLU A 196 -7.16 11.71 -15.85
CA GLU A 196 -6.57 10.39 -15.65
C GLU A 196 -6.32 10.12 -14.15
N PRO A 197 -6.72 8.94 -13.64
CA PRO A 197 -6.31 8.50 -12.31
C PRO A 197 -4.79 8.56 -12.15
N ARG A 198 -4.32 8.89 -10.93
CA ARG A 198 -2.87 8.92 -10.64
C ARG A 198 -2.24 7.57 -10.97
N LYS A 199 -1.15 7.61 -11.73
CA LYS A 199 -0.36 6.41 -12.06
C LYS A 199 0.71 6.24 -11.00
N LEU A 200 0.72 5.07 -10.37
CA LEU A 200 1.71 4.60 -9.42
C LEU A 200 2.45 3.43 -10.08
N THR A 201 3.76 3.56 -10.17
CA THR A 201 4.67 2.53 -10.68
C THR A 201 5.60 2.10 -9.55
N VAL A 202 5.72 0.81 -9.32
CA VAL A 202 6.71 0.21 -8.42
C VAL A 202 7.69 -0.59 -9.26
N LEU A 203 8.98 -0.37 -9.02
CA LEU A 203 10.08 -1.08 -9.64
C LEU A 203 10.74 -1.95 -8.57
N MET A 204 10.87 -3.24 -8.85
CA MET A 204 11.49 -4.20 -7.94
C MET A 204 12.43 -5.11 -8.72
N HIS A 205 13.56 -5.45 -8.13
CA HIS A 205 14.43 -6.47 -8.71
C HIS A 205 13.72 -7.83 -8.66
N ASP A 206 13.72 -8.58 -9.75
CA ASP A 206 13.31 -9.97 -9.69
C ASP A 206 14.29 -10.75 -8.79
N ALA A 207 13.74 -11.44 -7.78
CA ALA A 207 14.50 -12.16 -6.76
C ALA A 207 15.36 -13.28 -7.37
N GLU A 208 14.95 -13.84 -8.51
CA GLU A 208 15.66 -14.93 -9.19
C GLU A 208 16.83 -14.41 -10.05
N THR A 209 16.81 -13.12 -10.43
CA THR A 209 17.80 -12.50 -11.34
C THR A 209 18.62 -11.38 -10.69
N ALA A 210 18.48 -11.17 -9.38
CA ALA A 210 19.22 -10.20 -8.57
C ALA A 210 20.72 -10.21 -8.87
N SER A 211 21.14 -9.33 -9.78
CA SER A 211 22.54 -9.09 -10.11
C SER A 211 23.17 -8.12 -9.10
N GLN A 212 24.49 -7.93 -9.20
CA GLN A 212 25.29 -7.17 -8.24
C GLN A 212 24.64 -5.85 -7.77
N PRO A 213 24.88 -5.43 -6.51
CA PRO A 213 24.37 -4.17 -5.98
C PRO A 213 24.69 -3.00 -6.90
N LEU A 214 23.74 -2.07 -7.05
CA LEU A 214 23.95 -0.81 -7.75
C LEU A 214 25.13 -0.03 -7.14
N LYS A 215 25.88 0.71 -7.96
CA LYS A 215 26.94 1.58 -7.45
C LYS A 215 26.35 2.73 -6.62
N GLU A 216 27.17 3.36 -5.79
CA GLU A 216 26.75 4.44 -4.88
C GLU A 216 26.05 5.62 -5.58
N ASN A 217 26.42 5.91 -6.83
CA ASN A 217 25.82 6.98 -7.63
C ASN A 217 24.67 6.51 -8.55
N GLU A 218 24.39 5.22 -8.59
CA GLU A 218 23.32 4.62 -9.38
C GLU A 218 22.08 4.45 -8.50
N THR A 219 20.92 4.84 -9.03
CA THR A 219 19.64 4.64 -8.35
C THR A 219 18.75 3.79 -9.21
N ILE A 220 17.81 3.09 -8.57
CA ILE A 220 16.83 2.28 -9.29
C ILE A 220 16.17 3.16 -10.37
N ILE A 221 15.64 4.31 -9.96
CA ILE A 221 14.94 5.23 -10.85
C ILE A 221 15.80 5.69 -12.04
N ASN A 222 17.10 5.96 -11.84
CA ASN A 222 17.97 6.43 -12.90
C ASN A 222 18.27 5.35 -13.95
N GLU A 223 18.51 4.11 -13.53
CA GLU A 223 18.76 3.02 -14.48
C GLU A 223 17.50 2.65 -15.28
N TRP A 224 16.32 2.70 -14.65
CA TRP A 224 15.04 2.53 -15.36
C TRP A 224 14.82 3.61 -16.42
N ARG A 225 15.04 4.88 -16.06
CA ARG A 225 14.99 6.00 -17.02
C ARG A 225 16.01 5.86 -18.16
N ALA A 226 17.15 5.25 -17.88
CA ALA A 226 18.19 5.02 -18.88
C ALA A 226 17.97 3.74 -19.73
N GLY A 227 16.87 3.01 -19.52
CA GLY A 227 16.57 1.77 -20.25
C GLY A 227 17.48 0.59 -19.89
N ARG A 228 18.11 0.63 -18.71
CA ARG A 228 19.03 -0.41 -18.21
C ARG A 228 18.41 -1.33 -17.14
N ALA A 229 17.11 -1.17 -16.88
CA ALA A 229 16.35 -1.94 -15.90
C ALA A 229 15.73 -3.24 -16.46
N ASN A 230 16.40 -3.91 -17.40
CA ASN A 230 15.84 -5.09 -18.10
C ASN A 230 15.58 -6.29 -17.17
N ASN A 231 16.19 -6.29 -15.98
CA ASN A 231 16.07 -7.30 -14.93
C ASN A 231 15.07 -6.90 -13.83
N TRP A 232 14.32 -5.82 -14.02
CA TRP A 232 13.37 -5.36 -13.01
C TRP A 232 11.93 -5.53 -13.45
N THR A 233 11.13 -5.85 -12.45
CA THR A 233 9.70 -6.02 -12.55
C THR A 233 9.02 -4.67 -12.38
N GLU A 234 8.34 -4.22 -13.43
CA GLU A 234 7.47 -3.04 -13.38
C GLU A 234 6.06 -3.46 -12.95
N ILE A 235 5.58 -2.86 -11.86
CA ILE A 235 4.28 -3.12 -11.25
C ILE A 235 3.49 -1.83 -11.26
N LYS A 236 2.23 -1.87 -11.70
CA LYS A 236 1.39 -0.68 -11.84
C LYS A 236 0.16 -0.75 -10.97
N ASN A 237 -0.37 0.41 -10.58
CA ASN A 237 -1.68 0.44 -9.96
C ASN A 237 -2.78 0.07 -10.95
N VAL A 238 -3.79 -0.60 -10.43
CA VAL A 238 -5.04 -0.86 -11.14
C VAL A 238 -5.78 0.46 -11.28
N ALA A 239 -6.24 0.77 -12.49
CA ALA A 239 -7.09 1.93 -12.73
C ALA A 239 -8.48 1.67 -12.12
N PRO A 240 -9.05 2.63 -11.37
CA PRO A 240 -10.39 2.46 -10.83
C PRO A 240 -11.42 2.40 -11.96
N ILE A 241 -12.48 1.63 -11.72
CA ILE A 241 -13.61 1.49 -12.63
C ILE A 241 -14.64 2.56 -12.25
N TYR A 242 -15.13 3.31 -13.24
CA TYR A 242 -16.21 4.26 -13.02
C TYR A 242 -17.54 3.53 -12.90
N ASP A 243 -18.19 3.68 -11.75
CA ASP A 243 -19.53 3.18 -11.51
C ASP A 243 -20.56 4.27 -11.88
N ASN A 244 -21.40 3.97 -12.88
CA ASN A 244 -22.42 4.87 -13.39
C ASN A 244 -23.57 5.11 -12.41
N GLU A 245 -23.85 4.17 -11.50
CA GLU A 245 -24.94 4.29 -10.52
C GLU A 245 -24.51 5.18 -9.36
N SER A 246 -23.37 4.87 -8.73
CA SER A 246 -22.84 5.66 -7.61
C SER A 246 -22.12 6.94 -8.03
N LYS A 247 -21.87 7.14 -9.33
CA LYS A 247 -21.08 8.25 -9.91
C LYS A 247 -19.68 8.38 -9.31
N LYS A 248 -19.07 7.25 -8.92
CA LYS A 248 -17.78 7.19 -8.24
C LYS A 248 -16.81 6.24 -8.96
N TYR A 249 -15.52 6.54 -8.81
CA TYR A 249 -14.43 5.63 -9.18
C TYR A 249 -14.20 4.63 -8.05
N ASN A 250 -14.37 3.35 -8.33
CA ASN A 250 -14.22 2.28 -7.35
C ASN A 250 -13.17 1.27 -7.82
N LEU A 251 -12.42 0.71 -6.87
CA LEU A 251 -11.60 -0.46 -7.11
C LEU A 251 -12.35 -1.71 -6.64
N PRO A 252 -12.21 -2.85 -7.34
CA PRO A 252 -12.77 -4.12 -6.89
C PRO A 252 -11.91 -4.67 -5.72
N TYR A 253 -12.08 -4.09 -4.53
CA TYR A 253 -11.35 -4.53 -3.34
C TYR A 253 -11.69 -5.98 -3.02
N ILE A 254 -10.64 -6.78 -2.82
CA ILE A 254 -10.76 -8.20 -2.55
C ILE A 254 -11.11 -8.35 -1.07
N GLU A 255 -12.04 -9.25 -0.76
CA GLU A 255 -12.46 -9.58 0.61
C GLU A 255 -13.04 -8.40 1.41
N ASN A 256 -13.46 -7.31 0.75
CA ASN A 256 -14.15 -6.16 1.34
C ASN A 256 -13.45 -5.51 2.55
N ARG A 257 -12.12 -5.68 2.68
CA ARG A 257 -11.35 -5.09 3.78
C ARG A 257 -11.30 -3.57 3.69
N VAL A 258 -11.16 -3.01 2.49
CA VAL A 258 -11.17 -1.55 2.26
C VAL A 258 -12.60 -1.07 2.13
N GLN A 259 -13.02 -0.21 3.05
CA GLN A 259 -14.44 0.19 3.19
C GLN A 259 -14.66 1.70 3.10
N GLN A 260 -13.60 2.51 3.24
CA GLN A 260 -13.70 3.96 3.21
C GLN A 260 -13.01 4.54 1.98
N MET A 261 -13.63 5.55 1.37
CA MET A 261 -13.02 6.31 0.27
C MET A 261 -11.82 7.10 0.79
N SER A 262 -10.70 7.01 0.09
CA SER A 262 -9.53 7.86 0.30
C SER A 262 -8.69 7.92 -0.96
N HIS A 263 -8.02 9.05 -1.20
CA HIS A 263 -7.04 9.17 -2.29
C HIS A 263 -5.79 8.31 -2.07
N LYS A 264 -5.68 7.70 -0.89
CA LYS A 264 -4.60 6.78 -0.49
C LYS A 264 -4.91 5.35 -0.88
N ASN A 265 -6.15 5.04 -1.29
CA ASN A 265 -6.49 3.67 -1.64
C ASN A 265 -5.95 3.31 -3.03
N PHE A 266 -5.34 2.15 -3.16
CA PHE A 266 -4.89 1.62 -4.44
C PHE A 266 -4.80 0.09 -4.42
N GLN A 267 -4.80 -0.50 -5.60
CA GLN A 267 -4.38 -1.88 -5.82
C GLN A 267 -3.18 -1.87 -6.76
N LEU A 268 -2.19 -2.72 -6.52
CA LEU A 268 -1.10 -2.99 -7.46
C LEU A 268 -1.35 -4.32 -8.14
N ALA A 269 -1.17 -4.36 -9.46
CA ALA A 269 -1.25 -5.58 -10.23
C ALA A 269 0.02 -5.83 -11.03
N HIS A 270 0.37 -7.10 -11.13
CA HIS A 270 1.44 -7.60 -11.98
C HIS A 270 0.91 -8.78 -12.80
N GLN A 271 1.15 -8.78 -14.12
CA GLN A 271 0.68 -9.84 -15.03
C GLN A 271 -0.83 -10.16 -14.87
N GLY A 272 -1.67 -9.13 -14.73
CA GLY A 272 -3.12 -9.28 -14.58
C GLY A 272 -3.60 -9.69 -13.17
N ASN A 273 -2.69 -9.93 -12.24
CA ASN A 273 -2.98 -10.38 -10.88
C ASN A 273 -2.76 -9.26 -9.88
N VAL A 274 -3.76 -8.93 -9.05
CA VAL A 274 -3.60 -7.98 -7.93
C VAL A 274 -2.63 -8.57 -6.91
N ILE A 275 -1.47 -7.95 -6.68
CA ILE A 275 -0.46 -8.46 -5.73
C ILE A 275 -0.47 -7.71 -4.40
N MET A 276 -1.11 -6.54 -4.36
CA MET A 276 -1.24 -5.73 -3.16
C MET A 276 -2.52 -4.90 -3.25
N GLN A 277 -3.22 -4.76 -2.12
CA GLN A 277 -4.24 -3.75 -1.93
C GLN A 277 -3.98 -2.97 -0.65
N PHE A 278 -4.21 -1.68 -0.71
CA PHE A 278 -4.07 -0.78 0.42
C PHE A 278 -5.24 0.19 0.43
N GLY A 279 -5.82 0.42 1.60
CA GLY A 279 -6.89 1.40 1.71
C GLY A 279 -7.44 1.59 3.10
N ARG A 280 -8.18 2.68 3.26
CA ARG A 280 -8.71 3.12 4.55
C ARG A 280 -9.85 2.21 5.02
N ILE A 281 -9.80 1.84 6.29
CA ILE A 281 -10.85 1.05 6.96
C ILE A 281 -11.47 1.81 8.13
N ASP A 282 -10.68 2.67 8.79
CA ASP A 282 -11.15 3.54 9.86
C ASP A 282 -10.35 4.86 9.88
N TYR A 283 -10.72 5.77 10.77
CA TYR A 283 -9.92 6.92 11.14
C TYR A 283 -8.55 6.44 11.63
N LYS A 284 -7.50 6.80 10.88
CA LYS A 284 -6.09 6.44 11.14
C LYS A 284 -5.74 4.95 10.95
N THR A 285 -6.65 4.12 10.46
CA THR A 285 -6.41 2.69 10.27
C THR A 285 -6.66 2.28 8.81
N TYR A 286 -5.73 1.49 8.26
CA TYR A 286 -5.73 1.10 6.86
C TYR A 286 -5.49 -0.42 6.75
N ALA A 287 -6.22 -1.08 5.85
CA ALA A 287 -5.92 -2.43 5.44
C ALA A 287 -4.69 -2.40 4.52
N LEU A 288 -3.79 -3.35 4.72
CA LEU A 288 -2.67 -3.61 3.83
C LEU A 288 -2.63 -5.11 3.57
N ASP A 289 -3.00 -5.53 2.37
CA ASP A 289 -2.94 -6.93 1.98
C ASP A 289 -1.93 -7.08 0.86
N TYR A 290 -1.04 -8.06 0.97
CA TYR A 290 -0.02 -8.31 -0.04
C TYR A 290 0.18 -9.82 -0.26
N ARG A 291 0.76 -10.17 -1.39
CA ARG A 291 1.17 -11.55 -1.69
C ARG A 291 2.45 -11.54 -2.53
N TYR A 292 2.88 -12.74 -2.95
CA TYR A 292 4.08 -12.89 -3.76
C TYR A 292 4.00 -11.95 -4.98
N PRO A 293 5.10 -11.24 -5.33
CA PRO A 293 6.47 -11.39 -4.82
C PRO A 293 6.85 -10.45 -3.67
N LEU A 294 5.90 -9.75 -3.05
CA LEU A 294 6.23 -8.73 -2.03
C LEU A 294 6.63 -9.34 -0.69
N THR A 295 7.54 -8.65 0.01
CA THR A 295 7.81 -8.85 1.44
C THR A 295 6.95 -7.88 2.29
N ALA A 296 6.85 -8.14 3.61
CA ALA A 296 6.18 -7.22 4.52
C ALA A 296 6.85 -5.82 4.53
N MET A 297 8.19 -5.79 4.51
CA MET A 297 8.96 -4.54 4.45
C MET A 297 8.64 -3.74 3.18
N GLN A 298 8.59 -4.40 2.02
CA GLN A 298 8.30 -3.76 0.75
C GLN A 298 6.85 -3.26 0.69
N ALA A 299 5.89 -4.09 1.09
CA ALA A 299 4.48 -3.72 1.14
C ALA A 299 4.25 -2.51 2.07
N PHE A 300 4.91 -2.49 3.23
CA PHE A 300 4.82 -1.37 4.16
C PHE A 300 5.42 -0.10 3.58
N ALA A 301 6.59 -0.17 2.95
CA ALA A 301 7.22 0.97 2.28
C ALA A 301 6.32 1.56 1.18
N ILE A 302 5.66 0.70 0.39
CA ILE A 302 4.69 1.14 -0.62
C ILE A 302 3.51 1.86 0.05
N ALA A 303 2.96 1.30 1.12
CA ALA A 303 1.87 1.94 1.87
C ALA A 303 2.29 3.31 2.47
N LEU A 304 3.49 3.42 3.05
CA LEU A 304 4.02 4.66 3.63
C LEU A 304 4.11 5.79 2.60
N SER A 305 4.45 5.46 1.35
CA SER A 305 4.56 6.43 0.26
C SER A 305 3.22 7.10 -0.10
N ALA A 306 2.08 6.45 0.20
CA ALA A 306 0.76 7.03 -0.02
C ALA A 306 0.42 8.18 0.94
N PHE A 307 1.21 8.36 2.01
CA PHE A 307 1.07 9.47 2.98
C PHE A 307 1.96 10.67 2.63
N HIS A 308 2.28 10.85 1.35
CA HIS A 308 3.10 11.97 0.89
C HIS A 308 2.39 13.32 1.09
N ASN A 309 3.16 14.40 1.26
CA ASN A 309 2.65 15.67 1.81
C ASN A 309 1.92 16.58 0.81
N ARG A 310 1.75 16.17 -0.45
CA ARG A 310 1.34 17.11 -1.51
C ARG A 310 0.25 16.57 -2.43
N PHE A 311 -0.97 16.56 -1.90
CA PHE A 311 -2.16 17.02 -2.62
C PHE A 311 -2.76 18.20 -1.86
N ARG A 312 -2.04 19.31 -1.89
CA ARG A 312 -2.56 20.63 -1.54
C ARG A 312 -2.98 21.31 -2.84
N ASN A 313 -4.09 20.86 -3.41
CA ASN A 313 -4.83 21.64 -4.40
C ASN A 313 -6.22 21.87 -3.84
#